data_AF-A0A369P2V7-F1
#
_entry.id   AF-A0A369P2V7-F1
#
_cell.length_a   1.000
_cell.length_b   1.000
_cell.length_c   1.000
_cell.angle_alpha   90.00
_cell.angle_beta   90.00
_cell.angle_gamma   90.00
#
_symmetry.space_group_name_H-M   'P 1'
#
loop_
_entity.id
_entity.type
_entity.pdbx_description
1 polymer ?
#
loop_
_entity_poly.entity_id
_entity_poly.type
_entity_poly.pdbx_seq_one_letter_code
_entity_poly.pdbx_strand_id
1 'polypeptide(L)'
;MFQLDDASSIPVWLQLKNRFIYLITSGFYLPGDQLPTVRGLAAEVEVNYNTVSKVYQSLEEDGYIVSKRRLGAFVADVSDKPGVSAEVTAEIVTAEYLQRCQELGMSLEDIDAQFTAALVAAKAKREKDGTSEGAAHDPQEARRGRLVKFPEPAGEGAADGRAAGNGA
;
A
#
# COMPACT_ATOMS: atom_id res chain seq x y z
N MET A 1 7.67 2.15 -0.40
CA MET A 1 6.25 2.10 0.06
C MET A 1 6.13 1.52 1.46
N PHE A 2 7.05 0.66 1.90
CA PHE A 2 7.33 0.41 3.32
C PHE A 2 8.50 1.31 3.71
N GLN A 3 8.25 2.31 4.54
CA GLN A 3 9.30 3.09 5.20
C GLN A 3 9.17 2.73 6.68
N LEU A 4 10.23 2.13 7.22
CA LEU A 4 10.31 1.77 8.63
C LEU A 4 11.15 2.83 9.31
N ASP A 5 10.68 3.29 10.46
CA ASP A 5 11.40 4.25 11.28
C ASP A 5 12.03 3.53 12.46
N ASP A 6 13.33 3.27 12.37
CA ASP A 6 14.10 2.62 13.43
C ASP A 6 14.26 3.52 14.68
N ALA A 7 14.02 4.83 14.56
CA ALA A 7 14.02 5.76 15.68
C ALA A 7 12.66 5.83 16.39
N SER A 8 11.63 5.18 15.84
CA SER A 8 10.29 5.14 16.44
C SER A 8 10.25 4.30 17.72
N SER A 9 9.42 4.71 18.67
CA SER A 9 9.09 3.90 19.86
C SER A 9 8.22 2.68 19.55
N ILE A 10 7.71 2.58 18.32
CA ILE A 10 6.89 1.46 17.86
C ILE A 10 7.81 0.35 17.37
N PRO A 11 7.68 -0.90 17.87
CA PRO A 11 8.49 -2.02 17.37
C PRO A 11 8.32 -2.23 15.86
N VAL A 12 9.42 -2.50 15.14
CA VAL A 12 9.47 -2.68 13.67
C VAL A 12 8.40 -3.65 13.14
N TRP A 13 8.17 -4.76 13.84
CA TRP A 13 7.16 -5.75 13.46
C TRP A 13 5.73 -5.15 13.46
N LEU A 14 5.44 -4.26 14.41
CA LEU A 14 4.14 -3.61 14.53
C LEU A 14 3.98 -2.50 13.48
N GLN A 15 5.04 -1.75 13.18
CA GLN A 15 5.06 -0.79 12.07
C GLN A 15 4.74 -1.50 10.74
N LEU A 16 5.41 -2.63 10.48
CA LEU A 16 5.21 -3.41 9.26
C LEU A 16 3.80 -4.00 9.18
N LYS A 17 3.27 -4.54 10.28
CA LYS A 17 1.89 -5.04 10.37
C LYS A 17 0.87 -3.94 10.08
N ASN A 18 1.00 -2.79 10.73
CA ASN A 18 0.10 -1.66 10.55
C ASN A 18 0.13 -1.15 9.11
N ARG A 19 1.30 -1.15 8.48
CA ARG A 19 1.43 -0.77 7.07
C ARG A 19 0.68 -1.73 6.15
N PHE A 20 0.77 -3.04 6.37
CA PHE A 20 -0.02 -4.01 5.58
C PHE A 20 -1.53 -3.81 5.77
N ILE A 21 -1.98 -3.63 7.00
CA ILE A 21 -3.40 -3.38 7.30
C ILE A 21 -3.87 -2.15 6.53
N TYR A 22 -3.15 -1.03 6.63
CA TYR A 22 -3.48 0.19 5.89
C TYR A 22 -3.55 -0.05 4.37
N LEU A 23 -2.61 -0.78 3.78
CA LEU A 23 -2.59 -1.05 2.34
C LEU A 23 -3.75 -1.95 1.89
N ILE A 24 -4.21 -2.85 2.75
CA ILE A 24 -5.38 -3.70 2.48
C ILE A 24 -6.67 -2.88 2.63
N THR A 25 -6.82 -2.13 3.72
CA THR A 25 -8.05 -1.38 4.01
C THR A 25 -8.23 -0.15 3.13
N SER A 26 -7.14 0.45 2.63
CA SER A 26 -7.19 1.53 1.63
C SER A 26 -7.49 1.05 0.21
N GLY A 27 -7.57 -0.27 -0.02
CA GLY A 27 -7.83 -0.86 -1.34
C GLY A 27 -6.64 -0.87 -2.29
N PHE A 28 -5.42 -0.56 -1.81
CA PHE A 28 -4.21 -0.76 -2.61
C PHE A 28 -4.01 -2.25 -2.93
N TYR A 29 -4.13 -3.09 -1.90
CA TYR A 29 -4.25 -4.53 -2.02
C TYR A 29 -5.73 -4.93 -2.03
N LEU A 30 -6.16 -5.56 -3.12
CA LEU A 30 -7.53 -6.04 -3.28
C LEU A 30 -7.67 -7.48 -2.78
N PRO A 31 -8.87 -7.91 -2.36
CA PRO A 31 -9.13 -9.32 -2.05
C PRO A 31 -8.65 -10.23 -3.19
N GLY A 32 -7.86 -11.25 -2.84
CA GLY A 32 -7.27 -12.19 -3.80
C GLY A 32 -5.93 -11.75 -4.40
N ASP A 33 -5.43 -10.54 -4.14
CA ASP A 33 -4.07 -10.14 -4.51
C ASP A 33 -3.03 -10.99 -3.77
N GLN A 34 -1.94 -11.31 -4.45
CA GLN A 34 -0.82 -12.04 -3.86
C GLN A 34 0.14 -11.07 -3.18
N LEU A 35 0.44 -11.30 -1.90
CA LEU A 35 1.45 -10.55 -1.18
C LEU A 35 2.87 -11.01 -1.54
N PRO A 36 3.88 -10.15 -1.31
CA PRO A 36 5.29 -10.53 -1.41
C PRO A 36 5.61 -11.80 -0.61
N THR A 37 6.65 -12.52 -1.02
CA THR A 37 7.15 -13.61 -0.19
C THR A 37 7.82 -13.04 1.07
N VAL A 38 7.78 -13.78 2.18
CA VAL A 38 8.47 -13.40 3.43
C VAL A 38 9.95 -13.07 3.17
N ARG A 39 10.63 -13.89 2.33
CA ARG A 39 12.03 -13.66 1.97
C ARG A 39 12.23 -12.43 1.09
N GLY A 40 11.35 -12.23 0.11
CA GLY A 40 11.41 -11.07 -0.78
C GLY A 40 11.22 -9.77 -0.01
N LEU A 41 10.21 -9.73 0.86
CA LEU A 41 9.96 -8.56 1.68
C LEU A 41 11.09 -8.30 2.69
N ALA A 42 11.58 -9.34 3.37
CA ALA A 42 12.69 -9.22 4.31
C ALA A 42 13.94 -8.60 3.67
N ALA A 43 14.24 -8.97 2.43
CA ALA A 43 15.37 -8.41 1.68
C ALA A 43 15.11 -6.95 1.28
N GLU A 44 13.90 -6.61 0.87
CA GLU A 44 13.55 -5.26 0.39
C GLU A 44 13.50 -4.22 1.51
N VAL A 45 12.92 -4.58 2.67
CA VAL A 45 12.80 -3.65 3.80
C VAL A 45 13.96 -3.79 4.80
N GLU A 46 14.96 -4.63 4.49
CA GLU A 46 16.11 -4.95 5.35
C GLU A 46 15.72 -5.39 6.78
N VAL A 47 14.58 -6.09 6.91
CA VAL A 47 14.07 -6.60 8.19
C VAL A 47 14.36 -8.08 8.34
N ASN A 48 14.65 -8.51 9.57
CA ASN A 48 14.83 -9.92 9.90
C ASN A 48 13.65 -10.79 9.39
N TYR A 49 13.98 -11.88 8.68
CA TYR A 49 13.02 -12.85 8.18
C TYR A 49 12.00 -13.30 9.23
N ASN A 50 12.43 -13.57 10.46
CA ASN A 50 11.55 -14.02 11.54
C ASN A 50 10.54 -12.94 11.92
N THR A 51 10.93 -11.67 11.85
CA THR A 51 10.04 -10.53 12.08
C THR A 51 8.97 -10.46 11.00
N VAL A 52 9.35 -10.56 9.72
CA VAL A 52 8.38 -10.60 8.61
C VAL A 52 7.46 -11.82 8.71
N SER A 53 8.01 -12.98 9.05
CA SER A 53 7.23 -14.20 9.25
C SER A 53 6.18 -14.04 10.35
N LYS A 54 6.55 -13.40 11.46
CA LYS A 54 5.64 -13.08 12.57
C LYS A 54 4.54 -12.12 12.14
N VAL A 55 4.85 -11.13 11.29
CA VAL A 55 3.85 -10.21 10.75
C VAL A 55 2.84 -10.95 9.86
N TYR A 56 3.30 -11.84 8.99
CA TYR A 56 2.41 -12.61 8.12
C TYR A 56 1.52 -13.55 8.93
N GLN A 57 2.09 -14.23 9.93
CA GLN A 57 1.31 -15.06 10.85
C GLN A 57 0.24 -14.24 11.58
N SER A 58 0.60 -13.06 12.10
CA SER A 58 -0.36 -12.21 12.80
C SER A 58 -1.45 -11.64 11.88
N LEU A 59 -1.12 -11.31 10.63
CA LEU A 59 -2.11 -10.90 9.63
C LEU A 59 -3.07 -12.03 9.27
N GLU A 60 -2.58 -13.27 9.23
CA GLU A 60 -3.39 -14.46 8.97
C GLU A 60 -4.31 -14.79 10.15
N GLU A 61 -3.79 -14.72 11.38
CA GLU A 61 -4.58 -14.88 12.62
C GLU A 61 -5.68 -13.83 12.74
N ASP A 62 -5.35 -12.57 12.40
CA ASP A 62 -6.33 -11.48 12.34
C ASP A 62 -7.26 -11.60 11.12
N GLY A 63 -7.00 -12.53 10.20
CA GLY A 63 -7.81 -12.84 9.01
C GLY A 63 -7.65 -11.87 7.84
N TYR A 64 -6.61 -11.03 7.80
CA TYR A 64 -6.38 -10.07 6.71
C TYR A 64 -5.81 -10.75 5.47
N ILE A 65 -5.17 -11.90 5.66
CA ILE A 65 -4.58 -12.70 4.60
C ILE A 65 -4.92 -14.18 4.81
N VAL A 66 -4.76 -14.97 3.76
CA VAL A 66 -4.88 -16.42 3.77
C VAL A 66 -3.62 -17.00 3.13
N SER A 67 -2.95 -17.92 3.83
CA SER A 67 -1.81 -18.65 3.27
C SER A 67 -2.29 -19.86 2.46
N LYS A 68 -1.93 -19.91 1.18
CA LYS A 68 -2.14 -21.07 0.32
C LYS A 68 -0.85 -21.86 0.20
N ARG A 69 -0.89 -23.14 0.59
CA ARG A 69 0.28 -24.04 0.56
C ARG A 69 0.92 -24.03 -0.83
N ARG A 70 2.24 -23.75 -0.87
CA ARG A 70 3.07 -23.64 -2.10
C ARG A 70 2.71 -22.51 -3.06
N LEU A 71 1.73 -21.68 -2.73
CA LEU A 71 1.30 -20.56 -3.56
C LEU A 71 1.57 -19.20 -2.91
N GLY A 72 1.79 -19.14 -1.59
CA GLY A 72 2.11 -17.91 -0.86
C GLY A 72 0.91 -17.34 -0.12
N ALA A 73 1.00 -16.07 0.26
CA ALA A 73 -0.04 -15.36 1.00
C ALA A 73 -0.90 -14.51 0.08
N PHE A 74 -2.21 -14.51 0.32
CA PHE A 74 -3.20 -13.76 -0.46
C PHE A 74 -4.07 -12.92 0.45
N VAL A 75 -4.49 -11.75 -0.02
CA VAL A 75 -5.37 -10.84 0.74
C VAL A 75 -6.74 -11.47 0.89
N ALA A 76 -7.26 -11.51 2.11
CA ALA A 76 -8.60 -12.01 2.40
C ALA A 76 -9.66 -10.97 2.03
N ASP A 77 -10.90 -11.41 1.86
CA ASP A 77 -12.02 -10.48 1.85
C ASP A 77 -12.27 -9.99 3.29
N VAL A 78 -12.05 -8.70 3.52
CA VAL A 78 -12.16 -8.08 4.86
C VAL A 78 -13.44 -7.26 5.03
N SER A 79 -14.35 -7.31 4.05
CA SER A 79 -15.57 -6.49 4.01
C SER A 79 -16.52 -6.72 5.21
N ASP A 80 -16.47 -7.92 5.82
CA ASP A 80 -17.34 -8.31 6.93
C ASP A 80 -16.67 -8.22 8.32
N LYS A 81 -15.45 -7.67 8.42
CA LYS A 81 -14.73 -7.63 9.71
C LYS A 81 -15.19 -6.49 10.62
N PRO A 82 -15.55 -6.78 11.90
CA PRO A 82 -15.81 -5.74 12.89
C PRO A 82 -14.55 -4.90 13.15
N GLY A 83 -14.65 -3.57 13.05
CA GLY A 83 -13.53 -2.64 13.18
C GLY A 83 -12.77 -2.34 11.88
N VAL A 84 -13.12 -3.02 10.78
CA VAL A 84 -12.74 -2.69 9.39
C VAL A 84 -14.01 -2.22 8.66
N SER A 85 -14.87 -1.49 9.36
CA SER A 85 -15.99 -0.84 8.67
C SER A 85 -15.42 0.32 7.87
N ALA A 86 -15.94 0.51 6.65
CA ALA A 86 -15.52 1.63 5.80
C ALA A 86 -15.70 2.97 6.55
N GLU A 87 -16.69 3.04 7.43
CA GLU A 87 -16.99 4.18 8.28
C GLU A 87 -15.89 4.45 9.31
N VAL A 88 -15.45 3.44 10.06
CA VAL A 88 -14.36 3.59 11.06
C VAL A 88 -13.03 3.93 10.38
N THR A 89 -12.74 3.30 9.23
CA THR A 89 -11.54 3.60 8.45
C THR A 89 -11.58 5.02 7.90
N ALA A 90 -12.73 5.44 7.37
CA ALA A 90 -12.93 6.80 6.88
C ALA A 90 -12.78 7.84 8.01
N GLU A 91 -13.28 7.54 9.22
CA GLU A 91 -13.13 8.40 10.38
C GLU A 91 -11.65 8.62 10.75
N ILE A 92 -10.86 7.54 10.83
CA ILE A 92 -9.43 7.60 11.14
C ILE A 92 -8.69 8.42 10.07
N VAL A 93 -8.90 8.12 8.79
CA VAL A 93 -8.22 8.82 7.69
C VAL A 93 -8.61 10.30 7.65
N THR A 94 -9.88 10.61 7.93
CA THR A 94 -10.36 11.99 8.02
C THR A 94 -9.70 12.74 9.17
N ALA A 95 -9.60 12.12 10.35
CA ALA A 95 -8.92 12.71 11.51
C ALA A 95 -7.45 13.02 11.21
N GLU A 96 -6.73 12.09 10.56
CA GLU A 96 -5.35 12.33 10.16
C GLU A 96 -5.20 13.45 9.12
N TYR A 97 -6.13 13.55 8.16
CA TYR A 97 -6.13 14.64 7.17
C TYR A 97 -6.29 16.01 7.87
N LEU A 98 -7.24 16.11 8.80
CA LEU A 98 -7.50 17.34 9.56
C LEU A 98 -6.27 17.74 10.38
N GLN A 99 -5.66 16.78 11.09
CA GLN A 99 -4.46 17.02 11.89
C GLN A 99 -3.31 17.58 11.04
N ARG A 100 -3.02 16.95 9.89
CA ARG A 100 -1.96 17.41 8.98
C ARG A 100 -2.21 18.82 8.46
N CYS A 101 -3.46 19.17 8.15
CA CYS A 101 -3.77 20.51 7.69
C CYS A 101 -3.62 21.57 8.79
N GLN A 102 -3.96 21.22 10.04
CA GLN A 102 -3.74 22.09 11.19
C GLN A 102 -2.25 22.31 11.48
N GLU A 103 -1.42 21.28 11.34
CA GLU A 103 0.05 21.38 11.45
C GLU A 103 0.64 22.30 10.38
N LEU A 104 -0.02 22.42 9.22
CA LEU A 104 0.32 23.38 8.16
C LEU A 104 -0.22 24.80 8.41
N GLY A 105 -0.93 25.02 9.53
CA GLY A 105 -1.49 26.31 9.91
C GLY A 105 -2.76 26.70 9.13
N MET A 106 -3.43 25.74 8.47
CA MET A 106 -4.68 26.01 7.76
C MET A 106 -5.82 26.26 8.75
N SER A 107 -6.70 27.22 8.42
CA SER A 107 -7.94 27.41 9.16
C SER A 107 -8.95 26.29 8.84
N LEU A 108 -9.92 26.06 9.72
CA LEU A 108 -10.98 25.08 9.44
C LEU A 108 -11.78 25.43 8.17
N GLU A 109 -11.94 26.72 7.87
CA GLU A 109 -12.60 27.18 6.63
C GLU A 109 -11.77 26.84 5.39
N ASP A 110 -10.45 27.02 5.44
CA ASP A 110 -9.55 26.65 4.33
C ASP A 110 -9.52 25.13 4.11
N ILE A 111 -9.57 24.35 5.19
CA ILE A 111 -9.58 22.89 5.15
C ILE A 111 -10.86 22.38 4.50
N ASP A 112 -12.02 22.93 4.86
CA ASP A 112 -13.31 22.60 4.27
C ASP A 112 -13.36 22.97 2.78
N ALA A 113 -12.88 24.17 2.43
CA ALA A 113 -12.79 24.62 1.04
C ALA A 113 -11.90 23.68 0.20
N GLN A 114 -10.74 23.30 0.73
CA GLN A 114 -9.80 22.38 0.08
C GLN A 114 -10.41 20.98 -0.11
N PHE A 115 -11.07 20.45 0.93
CA PHE A 115 -11.72 19.14 0.87
C PHE A 115 -12.87 19.13 -0.13
N THR A 116 -13.71 20.17 -0.11
CA THR A 116 -14.81 20.35 -1.07
C THR A 116 -14.30 20.44 -2.50
N ALA A 117 -13.25 21.22 -2.75
CA ALA A 117 -12.63 21.32 -4.07
C ALA A 117 -12.10 19.96 -4.57
N ALA A 118 -11.47 19.17 -3.68
CA ALA A 118 -11.01 17.82 -4.01
C ALA A 118 -12.17 16.88 -4.37
N LEU A 119 -13.30 16.94 -3.64
CA LEU A 119 -14.48 16.14 -3.96
C LEU A 119 -15.08 16.50 -5.33
N VAL A 120 -15.16 17.79 -5.67
CA VAL A 120 -15.64 18.25 -6.99
C VAL A 120 -14.73 17.72 -8.11
N ALA A 121 -13.41 17.84 -7.94
CA ALA A 121 -12.44 17.34 -8.91
C ALA A 121 -12.53 15.81 -9.10
N ALA A 122 -12.74 15.05 -8.01
CA ALA A 122 -12.90 13.60 -8.06
C ALA A 122 -14.18 13.17 -8.80
N LYS A 123 -15.31 13.86 -8.57
CA LYS A 123 -16.57 13.62 -9.28
C LYS A 123 -16.42 13.89 -10.78
N ALA A 124 -15.78 15.00 -11.15
CA ALA A 124 -15.55 15.38 -12.54
C ALA A 124 -14.63 14.39 -13.29
N LYS A 125 -13.68 13.74 -12.61
CA LYS A 125 -12.85 12.68 -13.20
C LYS A 125 -13.67 11.42 -13.49
N ARG A 126 -14.54 10.99 -12.57
CA ARG A 126 -15.39 9.81 -12.76
C ARG A 126 -16.36 9.96 -13.94
N GLU A 127 -16.89 11.15 -14.18
CA GLU A 127 -17.77 11.41 -15.33
C GLU A 127 -17.02 11.35 -16.67
N LYS A 128 -15.72 11.67 -16.69
CA LYS A 128 -14.88 11.55 -17.89
C LYS A 128 -14.44 10.11 -18.18
N ASP A 129 -14.14 9.34 -17.13
CA ASP A 129 -13.75 7.93 -17.27
C ASP A 129 -14.93 7.01 -17.64
N GLY A 130 -16.17 7.41 -17.33
CA GLY A 130 -17.39 6.66 -17.67
C GLY A 130 -17.83 6.69 -19.15
N THR A 131 -17.10 7.38 -20.05
CA THR A 131 -17.43 7.44 -21.49
C THR A 131 -16.64 6.43 -22.34
N SER A 132 -15.78 5.60 -21.73
CA SER A 132 -14.94 4.64 -22.47
C SER A 132 -14.85 3.26 -21.82
N GLU A 133 -15.96 2.64 -21.44
CA GLU A 133 -16.00 1.20 -21.10
C GLU A 133 -17.19 0.49 -21.78
N GLY A 134 -17.11 0.46 -23.11
CA GLY A 134 -17.84 -0.47 -23.97
C GLY A 134 -16.87 -1.44 -24.62
N ALA A 135 -16.18 -2.26 -23.83
CA ALA A 135 -15.45 -3.42 -24.34
C ALA A 135 -15.64 -4.58 -23.34
N ALA A 136 -16.27 -5.65 -23.82
CA ALA A 136 -16.68 -6.81 -23.05
C ALA A 136 -15.54 -7.39 -22.21
N HIS A 137 -15.76 -7.52 -20.90
CA HIS A 137 -14.86 -8.23 -19.99
C HIS A 137 -15.32 -9.69 -19.89
N ASP A 138 -14.57 -10.60 -20.52
CA ASP A 138 -14.81 -12.05 -20.49
C ASP A 138 -14.54 -12.60 -19.07
N PRO A 139 -15.53 -13.25 -18.42
CA PRO A 139 -15.42 -13.76 -17.05
C PRO A 139 -14.36 -14.86 -16.81
N GLN A 140 -13.68 -15.37 -17.84
CA GLN A 140 -12.77 -16.52 -17.69
C GLN A 140 -11.31 -16.20 -17.30
N GLU A 141 -10.83 -14.95 -17.37
CA GLU A 141 -9.42 -14.62 -17.04
C GLU A 141 -9.15 -14.33 -15.54
N ALA A 142 -10.17 -14.17 -14.70
CA ALA A 142 -10.06 -13.70 -13.30
C ALA A 142 -9.46 -14.69 -12.27
N ARG A 143 -8.84 -15.80 -12.69
CA ARG A 143 -8.38 -16.87 -11.77
C ARG A 143 -6.92 -16.80 -11.35
N ARG A 144 -6.16 -15.79 -11.81
CA ARG A 144 -4.78 -15.56 -11.38
C ARG A 144 -4.73 -14.23 -10.63
N GLY A 145 -4.70 -14.30 -9.30
CA GLY A 145 -4.55 -13.12 -8.44
C GLY A 145 -3.40 -12.25 -8.94
N ARG A 146 -3.64 -10.95 -9.06
CA ARG A 146 -2.64 -9.99 -9.53
C ARG A 146 -1.50 -9.99 -8.54
N LEU A 147 -0.31 -10.32 -9.03
CA LEU A 147 0.91 -10.04 -8.28
C LEU A 147 1.16 -8.54 -8.43
N VAL A 148 0.93 -7.78 -7.36
CA VAL A 148 1.31 -6.37 -7.32
C VAL A 148 2.84 -6.32 -7.33
N LYS A 149 3.42 -6.12 -8.52
CA LYS A 149 4.86 -5.95 -8.69
C LYS A 149 5.28 -4.57 -8.17
N PHE A 150 6.36 -4.53 -7.42
CA PHE A 150 7.01 -3.30 -7.01
C PHE A 150 7.50 -2.52 -8.24
N PRO A 151 7.38 -1.19 -8.27
CA PRO A 151 8.15 -0.38 -9.21
C PRO A 151 9.64 -0.57 -8.89
N GLU A 152 10.42 -0.93 -9.91
CA GLU A 152 11.88 -1.04 -9.78
C GLU A 152 12.43 0.32 -9.28
N PRO A 153 13.41 0.33 -8.36
CA PRO A 153 14.06 1.58 -7.96
C PRO A 153 14.63 2.24 -9.22
N ALA A 154 14.32 3.52 -9.40
CA ALA A 154 14.85 4.31 -10.51
C ALA A 154 16.38 4.16 -10.52
N GLY A 155 16.88 3.50 -11.56
CA GLY A 155 18.28 3.16 -11.70
C GLY A 155 19.17 4.38 -11.52
N GLU A 156 20.15 4.22 -10.63
CA GLU A 156 21.30 5.10 -10.50
C GLU A 156 21.96 5.29 -11.87
N GLY A 157 21.96 6.54 -12.33
CA GLY A 157 22.46 6.92 -13.64
C GLY A 157 23.96 6.70 -13.77
N ALA A 158 24.32 6.13 -14.92
CA ALA A 158 25.53 6.41 -15.68
C ALA A 158 26.88 6.37 -14.92
N ALA A 159 27.46 5.17 -14.86
CA ALA A 159 28.91 5.04 -14.93
C ALA A 159 29.37 5.43 -16.35
N ASP A 160 29.70 6.70 -16.56
CA ASP A 160 30.40 7.16 -17.77
C ASP A 160 31.91 7.04 -17.55
N GLY A 161 32.54 6.31 -18.46
CA GLY A 161 33.95 5.97 -18.39
C GLY A 161 34.85 7.14 -18.75
N ARG A 162 36.03 7.20 -18.10
CA ARG A 162 37.22 7.83 -18.70
C ARG A 162 38.45 6.99 -18.43
N ALA A 163 38.96 6.44 -19.52
CA ALA A 163 40.31 5.92 -19.66
C ALA A 163 41.32 7.08 -19.74
N ALA A 164 42.47 6.90 -19.10
CA ALA A 164 43.81 7.40 -19.46
C ALA A 164 44.78 6.65 -18.53
N GLY A 165 45.85 5.97 -18.95
CA GLY A 165 46.65 6.14 -20.15
C GLY A 165 47.83 7.07 -19.85
N ASN A 166 48.87 6.53 -19.21
CA ASN A 166 50.31 6.90 -19.27
C ASN A 166 51.03 6.16 -18.12
N GLY A 167 52.14 5.44 -18.30
CA GLY A 167 53.12 5.45 -19.37
C GLY A 167 54.27 6.41 -19.06
N ALA A 168 55.18 6.00 -18.18
CA ALA A 168 56.64 6.19 -18.24
C ALA A 168 57.31 5.48 -17.06
#